data_AF-W2L681-F1
#
_entry.id   AF-W2L681-F1
#
_cell.length_a   1.000
_cell.length_b   1.000
_cell.length_c   1.000
_cell.angle_alpha   90.00
_cell.angle_beta   90.00
_cell.angle_gamma   90.00
#
_symmetry.space_group_name_H-M   'P 1'
#
loop_
_entity.id
_entity.type
_entity.pdbx_description
1 polymer ?
#
loop_
_entity_poly.entity_id
_entity_poly.type
_entity_poly.pdbx_seq_one_letter_code
_entity_poly.pdbx_strand_id
1 'polypeptide(L)'
;MCLIEQARVEMVEGKRRFKFYYAIGDSMANARTREVELTSDDNVRWITDEGGYSLTLTEVDESSVEVVFDSLGCFKSEEQARGHFIMFDRLVTRWDQLVTSSNLLTF
;
A
#
# COMPACT_ATOMS: atom_id res chain seq x y z
N MET A 1 -13.54 10.06 8.97
CA MET A 1 -12.13 9.77 8.62
C MET A 1 -11.62 8.57 9.41
N CYS A 2 -11.63 7.39 8.80
CA CYS A 2 -11.12 6.14 9.36
C CYS A 2 -9.85 5.72 8.59
N LEU A 3 -8.77 5.36 9.30
CA LEU A 3 -7.62 4.71 8.68
C LEU A 3 -7.93 3.21 8.59
N ILE A 4 -7.98 2.68 7.37
CA ILE A 4 -8.11 1.24 7.13
C ILE A 4 -6.74 0.72 6.74
N GLU A 5 -6.30 -0.31 7.44
CA GLU A 5 -5.08 -1.04 7.17
C GLU A 5 -5.44 -2.50 6.86
N GLN A 6 -4.88 -3.05 5.79
CA GLN A 6 -5.03 -4.46 5.49
C GLN A 6 -3.71 -5.04 4.99
N ALA A 7 -3.32 -6.18 5.58
CA ALA A 7 -2.21 -7.00 5.12
C ALA A 7 -2.73 -8.37 4.67
N ARG A 8 -2.21 -8.89 3.55
CA ARG A 8 -2.51 -10.22 3.04
C ARG A 8 -1.23 -10.91 2.57
N VAL A 9 -1.08 -12.18 2.91
CA VAL A 9 -0.04 -13.05 2.37
C VAL A 9 -0.71 -14.08 1.48
N GLU A 10 -0.23 -14.22 0.25
CA GLU A 10 -0.72 -15.21 -0.71
C GLU A 10 0.44 -15.97 -1.37
N MET A 11 0.17 -17.18 -1.85
CA MET A 11 1.10 -17.97 -2.66
C MET A 11 0.68 -17.85 -4.12
N VAL A 12 1.56 -17.34 -4.97
CA VAL A 12 1.32 -17.17 -6.42
C VAL A 12 2.44 -17.87 -7.15
N GLU A 13 2.10 -18.92 -7.91
CA GLU A 13 3.07 -19.70 -8.70
C GLU A 13 4.25 -20.23 -7.86
N GLY A 14 3.99 -20.63 -6.61
CA GLY A 14 5.02 -21.12 -5.69
C GLY A 14 5.83 -20.02 -4.98
N LYS A 15 5.59 -18.75 -5.30
CA LYS A 15 6.26 -17.58 -4.69
C LYS A 15 5.34 -16.91 -3.67
N ARG A 16 5.91 -16.44 -2.56
CA ARG A 16 5.16 -15.63 -1.57
C ARG A 16 4.95 -14.23 -2.13
N ARG A 17 3.72 -13.74 -2.02
CA ARG A 17 3.38 -12.35 -2.26
C ARG A 17 2.73 -11.77 -1.02
N PHE A 18 3.31 -10.71 -0.50
CA PHE A 18 2.76 -9.91 0.59
C PHE A 18 2.17 -8.63 0.02
N LYS A 19 0.91 -8.35 0.33
CA LYS A 19 0.18 -7.16 -0.08
C LYS A 19 -0.24 -6.38 1.14
N PHE A 20 -0.07 -5.08 1.07
CA PHE A 20 -0.37 -4.18 2.16
C PHE A 20 -1.04 -2.91 1.65
N TYR A 21 -2.10 -2.47 2.33
CA TYR A 21 -2.96 -1.38 1.90
C TYR A 21 -3.19 -0.39 3.04
N TYR A 22 -3.07 0.89 2.74
CA TYR A 22 -3.51 2.00 3.60
C TYR A 22 -4.53 2.87 2.89
N ALA A 23 -5.71 3.02 3.51
CA ALA A 23 -6.79 3.87 3.04
C ALA A 23 -7.19 4.88 4.11
N ILE A 24 -7.52 6.10 3.69
CA ILE A 24 -8.33 7.01 4.50
C ILE A 24 -9.76 6.91 3.96
N GLY A 25 -10.59 6.10 4.60
CA GLY A 25 -12.00 5.96 4.24
C GLY A 25 -12.85 7.02 4.95
N ASP A 26 -13.66 7.76 4.19
CA ASP A 26 -14.74 8.60 4.73
C ASP A 26 -16.08 8.28 4.07
N SER A 27 -16.36 6.98 3.90
CA SER A 27 -17.66 6.51 3.43
C SER A 27 -18.51 5.95 4.58
N MET A 28 -19.84 6.09 4.50
CA MET A 28 -20.76 5.49 5.49
C MET A 28 -20.64 3.96 5.59
N ALA A 29 -20.15 3.29 4.54
CA ALA A 29 -19.86 1.86 4.54
C ALA A 29 -18.62 1.52 5.37
N ASN A 30 -17.59 2.38 5.31
CA ASN A 30 -16.34 2.21 6.04
C ASN A 30 -16.40 2.71 7.49
N ALA A 31 -17.37 3.58 7.83
CA ALA A 31 -17.59 4.09 9.19
C ALA A 31 -18.02 2.99 10.19
N ARG A 32 -18.44 1.80 9.73
CA ARG A 32 -18.92 0.69 10.58
C ARG A 32 -17.93 -0.45 10.80
N THR A 33 -16.74 -0.42 10.19
CA THR A 33 -15.91 -1.62 10.14
C THR A 33 -15.03 -1.81 11.38
N ARG A 34 -15.62 -2.40 12.43
CA ARG A 34 -14.92 -3.29 13.38
C ARG A 34 -15.48 -4.73 13.33
N GLU A 35 -16.52 -4.99 12.52
CA GLU A 35 -17.21 -6.29 12.45
C GLU A 35 -17.13 -6.99 11.08
N VAL A 36 -16.68 -6.31 10.01
CA VAL A 36 -16.54 -6.89 8.65
C VAL A 36 -15.14 -7.47 8.41
N GLU A 37 -14.52 -8.04 9.46
CA GLU A 37 -13.27 -8.78 9.33
C GLU A 37 -13.48 -10.26 8.93
N LEU A 38 -14.73 -10.74 8.83
CA LEU A 38 -15.00 -12.19 8.73
C LEU A 38 -15.85 -12.65 7.55
N THR A 39 -16.32 -11.77 6.67
CA THR A 39 -17.07 -12.18 5.49
C THR A 39 -16.42 -11.62 4.23
N SER A 40 -16.28 -12.50 3.24
CA SER A 40 -15.88 -12.21 1.86
C SER A 40 -16.93 -11.35 1.14
N ASP A 41 -17.32 -10.22 1.74
CA ASP A 41 -18.38 -9.37 1.24
C ASP A 41 -17.81 -8.45 0.16
N ASP A 42 -18.29 -8.64 -1.08
CA ASP A 42 -17.98 -7.85 -2.28
C ASP A 42 -18.40 -6.37 -2.16
N ASN A 43 -18.89 -5.96 -0.99
CA ASN A 43 -19.37 -4.63 -0.67
C ASN A 43 -18.30 -3.69 -0.09
N VAL A 44 -17.07 -4.18 0.12
CA VAL A 44 -15.95 -3.29 0.45
C VAL A 44 -15.49 -2.58 -0.82
N ARG A 45 -15.79 -1.29 -0.93
CA ARG A 45 -15.19 -0.43 -1.95
C ARG A 45 -13.74 -0.17 -1.58
N TRP A 46 -12.88 -1.03 -2.07
CA TRP A 46 -11.45 -0.76 -2.10
C TRP A 46 -11.20 0.46 -2.97
N ILE A 47 -10.23 1.25 -2.53
CA ILE A 47 -9.96 2.61 -2.95
C ILE A 47 -9.85 2.73 -4.47
N THR A 48 -10.94 3.16 -5.12
CA THR A 48 -10.87 3.79 -6.45
C THR A 48 -11.21 5.28 -6.36
N ASP A 49 -11.95 5.70 -5.33
CA ASP A 49 -12.59 7.02 -5.29
C ASP A 49 -12.08 7.96 -4.17
N GLU A 50 -11.29 7.46 -3.20
CA GLU A 50 -10.90 8.23 -1.99
C GLU A 50 -9.37 8.34 -1.75
N GLY A 51 -8.53 7.79 -2.64
CA GLY A 51 -7.07 7.82 -2.52
C GLY A 51 -6.47 6.88 -1.46
N GLY A 52 -5.21 6.49 -1.63
CA GLY A 52 -4.52 5.55 -0.75
C GLY A 52 -3.13 5.13 -1.24
N TYR A 53 -2.50 4.25 -0.46
CA TYR A 53 -1.21 3.66 -0.79
C TYR A 53 -1.31 2.14 -0.74
N SER A 54 -0.60 1.45 -1.63
CA SER A 54 -0.41 0.01 -1.55
C SER A 54 1.03 -0.39 -1.76
N LEU A 55 1.48 -1.36 -0.97
CA LEU A 55 2.80 -1.98 -1.09
C LEU A 55 2.61 -3.47 -1.39
N THR A 56 3.22 -3.93 -2.47
CA THR A 56 3.30 -5.35 -2.81
C THR A 56 4.76 -5.77 -2.82
N LEU A 57 5.07 -6.82 -2.05
CA LEU A 57 6.35 -7.49 -2.03
C LEU A 57 6.17 -8.87 -2.64
N THR A 58 6.85 -9.16 -3.74
CA THR A 58 6.82 -10.47 -4.39
C THR A 58 8.19 -11.12 -4.30
N GLU A 59 8.26 -12.33 -3.74
CA GLU A 59 9.49 -13.11 -3.72
C GLU A 59 9.95 -13.41 -5.15
N VAL A 60 11.20 -13.05 -5.49
CA VAL A 60 11.77 -13.35 -6.81
C VAL A 60 12.66 -14.59 -6.70
N ASP A 61 13.59 -14.58 -5.75
CA ASP A 61 14.47 -15.69 -5.36
C ASP A 61 14.81 -15.60 -3.84
N GLU A 62 15.71 -16.47 -3.36
CA GLU A 62 16.08 -16.55 -1.94
C GLU A 62 16.72 -15.27 -1.36
N SER A 63 17.23 -14.39 -2.22
CA SER A 63 17.96 -13.18 -1.85
C SER A 63 17.30 -11.88 -2.32
N SER A 64 16.25 -11.98 -3.13
CA SER A 64 15.66 -10.81 -3.78
C SER A 64 14.13 -10.80 -3.75
N VAL A 65 13.58 -9.59 -3.59
CA VAL A 65 12.15 -9.33 -3.55
C VAL A 65 11.85 -8.19 -4.52
N GLU A 66 10.87 -8.38 -5.38
CA GLU A 66 10.30 -7.33 -6.21
C GLU A 66 9.34 -6.49 -5.36
N VAL A 67 9.47 -5.18 -5.47
CA VAL A 67 8.65 -4.23 -4.69
C VAL A 67 7.88 -3.32 -5.64
N VAL A 68 6.56 -3.32 -5.47
CA VAL A 68 5.64 -2.40 -6.17
C VAL A 68 4.97 -1.54 -5.11
N PHE A 69 5.18 -0.22 -5.20
CA PHE A 69 4.54 0.75 -4.32
C PHE A 69 3.69 1.70 -5.15
N ASP A 70 2.37 1.59 -5.02
CA ASP A 70 1.42 2.41 -5.74
C ASP A 70 0.82 3.47 -4.83
N SER A 71 0.50 4.61 -5.43
CA SER A 71 -0.21 5.69 -4.76
C SER A 71 -1.31 6.22 -5.64
N LEU A 72 -2.52 6.30 -5.06
CA LEU A 72 -3.70 6.85 -5.68
C LEU A 72 -4.16 8.06 -4.87
N GLY A 73 -4.64 9.10 -5.52
CA GLY A 73 -5.22 10.23 -4.82
C GLY A 73 -6.23 10.98 -5.66
N CYS A 74 -7.27 11.48 -5.01
CA CYS A 74 -8.29 12.31 -5.62
C CYS A 74 -8.06 13.76 -5.17
N PHE A 75 -7.52 14.59 -6.07
CA PHE A 75 -7.11 15.95 -5.73
C PHE A 75 -8.10 16.98 -6.25
N LYS A 76 -8.37 18.02 -5.44
CA LYS A 76 -9.26 19.12 -5.82
C LYS A 76 -8.54 20.22 -6.60
N SER A 77 -7.21 20.16 -6.66
CA SER A 77 -6.36 21.08 -7.42
C SER A 77 -5.05 20.42 -7.84
N GLU A 78 -4.41 20.99 -8.85
CA GLU A 78 -3.08 20.57 -9.32
C GLU A 78 -2.01 20.76 -8.23
N GLU A 79 -2.10 21.82 -7.42
CA GLU A 79 -1.18 22.07 -6.32
C GLU A 79 -1.21 20.92 -5.29
N GLN A 80 -2.41 20.43 -4.95
CA GLN A 80 -2.56 19.27 -4.07
C GLN A 80 -1.96 18.00 -4.70
N ALA A 81 -2.24 17.77 -5.98
CA ALA A 81 -1.68 16.62 -6.71
C ALA A 81 -0.14 16.65 -6.75
N ARG A 82 0.44 17.83 -6.98
CA ARG A 82 1.89 18.03 -6.99
C ARG A 82 2.50 17.82 -5.61
N GLY A 83 1.86 18.32 -4.56
CA GLY A 83 2.29 18.07 -3.18
C GLY A 83 2.30 16.59 -2.83
N HIS A 84 1.25 15.86 -3.25
CA HIS A 84 1.17 14.41 -3.08
C HIS A 84 2.27 13.67 -3.84
N PHE A 85 2.50 14.03 -5.11
CA PHE A 85 3.58 13.43 -5.91
C PHE A 85 4.97 13.62 -5.29
N ILE A 86 5.26 14.83 -4.79
CA ILE A 86 6.53 15.10 -4.07
C ILE A 86 6.65 14.25 -2.81
N MET A 87 5.55 14.07 -2.06
CA MET A 87 5.56 13.24 -0.87
C MET A 87 5.77 11.76 -1.21
N PHE A 88 5.11 11.26 -2.26
CA PHE A 88 5.31 9.92 -2.78
C PHE A 88 6.78 9.67 -3.18
N ASP A 89 7.37 10.56 -3.97
CA ASP A 89 8.77 10.49 -4.38
C ASP A 89 9.74 10.44 -3.19
N ARG A 90 9.50 11.26 -2.16
CA ARG A 90 10.29 11.25 -0.92
C ARG A 90 10.20 9.93 -0.17
N LEU A 91 9.02 9.29 -0.15
CA LEU A 91 8.83 8.00 0.51
C LEU A 91 9.62 6.90 -0.22
N VAL A 92 9.48 6.83 -1.55
CA VAL A 92 10.21 5.86 -2.38
C VAL A 92 11.72 6.05 -2.24
N THR A 93 12.21 7.30 -2.32
CA THR A 93 13.64 7.62 -2.18
C THR A 93 14.19 7.20 -0.82
N ARG A 94 13.47 7.48 0.27
CA ARG A 94 13.93 7.08 1.62
C ARG A 94 13.97 5.57 1.78
N TRP A 95 12.97 4.88 1.23
CA TRP A 95 12.93 3.42 1.30
C TRP A 95 14.10 2.80 0.51
N ASP A 96 14.36 3.29 -0.70
CA ASP A 96 15.50 2.87 -1.52
C ASP A 96 16.84 3.08 -0.80
N GLN A 97 17.03 4.24 -0.14
CA GLN A 97 18.20 4.51 0.69
C GLN A 97 18.35 3.53 1.85
N LEU A 98 17.26 3.21 2.56
CA LEU A 98 17.27 2.28 3.69
C LEU A 98 17.62 0.85 3.23
N VAL A 99 17.03 0.39 2.13
CA VAL A 99 17.30 -0.95 1.58
C VAL A 99 18.72 -1.05 1.03
N THR A 100 19.17 -0.05 0.27
CA THR A 100 20.54 0.00 -0.25
C THR A 100 21.57 0.04 0.88
N SER A 101 21.32 0.80 1.95
CA SER A 101 22.20 0.84 3.11
C SER A 101 22.28 -0.48 3.87
N SER A 102 21.19 -1.26 3.86
CA SER A 102 21.12 -2.57 4.52
C SER A 102 21.90 -3.65 3.74
N ASN A 103 21.97 -3.53 2.41
CA ASN A 103 22.78 -4.40 1.55
C ASN A 103 24.29 -4.06 1.57
N LEU A 104 24.68 -2.91 2.12
CA LEU A 104 26.10 -2.51 2.26
C LEU A 104 26.78 -3.13 3.49
N LEU A 105 26.02 -3.69 4.43
CA LEU A 105 26.53 -4.35 5.64
C LEU A 105 26.41 -5.87 5.54
N THR A 106 27.01 -6.47 4.51
CA THR A 106 27.33 -7.90 4.52
C THR A 106 28.49 -8.13 5.49
N PHE A 107 28.22 -8.74 6.64
CA PHE A 107 29.24 -9.28 7.56
C PHE A 107 29.68 -10.68 7.13
#